data_AF-F0X0L9-F1
#
_entry.id   AF-F0X0L9-F1
#
_cell.length_a   1.000
_cell.length_b   1.000
_cell.length_c   1.000
_cell.angle_alpha   90.00
_cell.angle_beta   90.00
_cell.angle_gamma   90.00
#
_symmetry.space_group_name_H-M   'P 1'
#
loop_
_entity.id
_entity.type
_entity.pdbx_description
1 polymer ?
#
loop_
_entity_poly.entity_id
_entity_poly.type
_entity_poly.pdbx_seq_one_letter_code
_entity_poly.pdbx_strand_id
1 'polypeptide(L)' 'MDALLTDALKRGNPVVFFDIAIGGSPVGRMKMELFKRECPKTVENFRSNS' A
#
# COMPACT_ATOMS: atom_id res chain seq x y z
N MET A 1 3.31 16.84 -3.18
CA MET A 1 3.01 15.40 -3.38
C MET A 1 3.89 14.60 -2.42
N ASP A 2 3.39 13.47 -1.93
CA ASP A 2 4.10 12.62 -0.97
C ASP A 2 5.36 12.03 -1.63
N ALA A 3 6.53 12.50 -1.23
CA ALA A 3 7.80 12.14 -1.86
C ALA A 3 8.11 10.64 -1.75
N LEU A 4 7.67 9.99 -0.67
CA LEU A 4 7.85 8.56 -0.44
C LEU A 4 6.98 7.74 -1.39
N LEU A 5 5.76 8.20 -1.66
CA LEU A 5 4.89 7.59 -2.67
C LEU A 5 5.49 7.69 -4.07
N THR A 6 6.01 8.86 -4.43
CA THR A 6 6.63 9.09 -5.73
C THR A 6 7.83 8.18 -5.94
N ASP A 7 8.63 7.97 -4.90
CA ASP A 7 9.80 7.09 -4.93
C ASP A 7 9.43 5.60 -5.03
N ALA A 8 8.40 5.16 -4.29
CA ALA A 8 7.85 3.80 -4.39
C ALA A 8 7.30 3.50 -5.80
N LEU A 9 6.57 4.45 -6.40
CA LEU A 9 6.06 4.33 -7.77
C LEU A 9 7.18 4.27 -8.81
N LYS A 10 8.26 5.05 -8.62
CA LYS A 10 9.45 4.99 -9.50
C LYS A 10 10.13 3.62 -9.47
N ARG A 11 10.10 2.91 -8.34
CA ARG A 11 10.61 1.53 -8.24
C ARG A 11 9.75 0.50 -8.99
N GLY A 12 8.55 0.88 -9.43
CA GLY A 12 7.57 -0.03 -10.05
C GLY A 12 6.91 -0.98 -9.05
N ASN A 13 7.04 -0.72 -7.75
CA ASN A 13 6.39 -1.49 -6.71
C ASN A 13 4.93 -1.02 -6.55
N PRO A 14 3.96 -1.95 -6.40
CA PRO A 14 2.59 -1.58 -6.09
C PRO A 14 2.49 -0.86 -4.74
N VAL A 15 1.65 0.16 -4.66
CA VAL A 15 1.29 0.81 -3.41
C VAL A 15 -0.20 0.61 -3.15
N VAL A 16 -0.54 0.20 -1.93
CA VAL A 16 -1.92 0.00 -1.47
C VAL A 16 -2.25 0.94 -0.32
N PHE A 17 -3.55 1.17 -0.11
CA PHE A 17 -4.07 2.13 0.86
C PHE A 17 -5.08 1.47 1.78
N PHE A 18 -4.91 1.64 3.09
CA PHE A 18 -5.88 1.21 4.09
C PHE A 18 -6.49 2.42 4.78
N ASP A 19 -7.82 2.52 4.71
CA ASP A 19 -8.59 3.46 5.51
C ASP A 19 -8.85 2.84 6.89
N ILE A 20 -8.38 3.52 7.94
CA ILE A 20 -8.45 3.03 9.31
C ILE A 20 -9.52 3.84 10.05
N ALA A 21 -10.46 3.13 10.67
CA ALA A 21 -11.46 3.71 11.56
C ALA A 21 -11.41 3.04 12.94
N ILE A 22 -11.51 3.83 14.01
CA ILE A 22 -11.56 3.35 15.40
C ILE A 22 -12.90 3.77 15.98
N GLY A 23 -13.69 2.81 16.47
CA GLY A 23 -15.04 3.08 16.97
C GLY A 23 -15.98 3.71 15.94
N GLY A 24 -15.79 3.39 14.64
CA GLY A 24 -16.56 3.96 13.54
C GLY A 24 -16.11 5.36 13.09
N SER A 25 -15.12 5.97 13.77
CA SER A 25 -14.57 7.26 13.37
C SER A 25 -13.32 7.06 12.50
N PRO A 26 -13.25 7.64 11.28
CA PRO A 26 -12.08 7.55 10.43
C PRO A 26 -10.90 8.31 11.06
N VAL A 27 -9.77 7.63 11.23
CA VAL A 27 -8.59 8.14 11.92
C VAL A 27 -7.49 8.50 10.93
N GLY A 28 -7.49 7.87 9.76
CA GLY A 28 -6.57 8.21 8.69
C GLY A 28 -6.43 7.11 7.66
N ARG A 29 -5.50 7.35 6.73
CA ARG A 29 -5.17 6.44 5.63
C ARG A 29 -3.72 6.03 5.71
N MET A 30 -3.47 4.74 5.90
CA MET A 30 -2.13 4.16 5.83
C MET A 30 -1.78 3.82 4.37
N LYS A 31 -0.53 4.11 3.98
CA LYS A 31 0.01 3.81 2.65
C LYS A 31 1.09 2.76 2.80
N MET A 32 1.06 1.70 1.99
CA MET A 32 2.04 0.61 2.07
C MET A 32 2.59 0.27 0.69
N GLU A 33 3.92 0.26 0.58
CA GLU A 33 4.65 -0.24 -0.60
C GLU A 33 4.81 -1.77 -0.51
N LEU A 34 4.48 -2.48 -1.58
CA LEU A 34 4.60 -3.92 -1.67
C LEU A 34 5.81 -4.31 -2.53
N PHE A 35 6.78 -5.01 -1.94
CA PHE A 35 8.02 -5.43 -2.62
C PHE A 35 7.79 -6.66 -3.51
N LYS A 36 7.26 -6.45 -4.72
CA LYS A 36 6.91 -7.52 -5.66
C LYS A 36 8.12 -8.40 -6.04
N ARG A 37 9.31 -7.80 -6.11
CA ARG A 37 10.54 -8.51 -6.49
C ARG A 37 10.94 -9.58 -5.47
N GLU A 38 10.78 -9.26 -4.19
CA GLU A 38 11.17 -10.15 -3.09
C GLU A 38 10.08 -11.19 -2.79
N CYS A 39 8.81 -10.75 -2.77
CA CYS A 39 7.68 -11.58 -2.31
C CYS A 39 6.51 -11.57 -3.30
N PRO A 40 6.67 -12.06 -4.55
CA PRO A 40 5.68 -11.90 -5.61
C PRO A 40 4.30 -12.50 -5.27
N LYS A 41 4.27 -13.71 -4.70
CA LYS A 41 3.02 -14.39 -4.31
C LYS A 41 2.27 -13.63 -3.21
N THR A 42 3.00 -13.06 -2.24
CA THR A 42 2.42 -12.27 -1.16
C THR A 42 1.81 -10.99 -1.70
N VAL A 43 2.51 -10.31 -2.63
CA VAL A 43 2.02 -9.10 -3.28
C VAL A 43 0.75 -9.37 -4.09
N GLU A 44 0.69 -10.49 -4.82
CA GLU A 44 -0.51 -10.87 -5.57
C GLU A 44 -1.70 -11.11 -4.64
N ASN A 45 -1.52 -11.90 -3.57
CA ASN A 45 -2.58 -12.13 -2.58
C ASN A 45 -3.09 -10.83 -1.93
N PHE A 46 -2.20 -9.88 -1.65
CA PHE A 46 -2.57 -8.60 -1.02
C PHE A 46 -3.32 -7.67 -1.98
N ARG A 47 -2.97 -7.68 -3.27
CA ARG A 47 -3.62 -6.87 -4.30
C ARG A 47 -4.97 -7.42 -4.74
N SER A 48 -5.19 -8.73 -4.67
CA SER A 48 -6.46 -9.35 -5.06
C SER A 48 -7.66 -8.92 -4.22
N ASN A 49 -7.43 -8.41 -3.01
CA ASN A 49 -8.46 -7.94 -2.07
C ASN A 49 -8.52 -6.41 -1.93
N SER A 50 -7.81 -5.65 -2.77
CA SER A 50 -7.84 -4.19 -2.80
C SER A 50 -8.81 -3.65 -3.85
#